data_AF-A0AAN4ZD86-F1
#
_entry.id   AF-A0AAN4ZD86-F1
#
_cell.length_a   1.000
_cell.length_b   1.000
_cell.length_c   1.000
_cell.angle_alpha   90.00
_cell.angle_beta   90.00
_cell.angle_gamma   90.00
#
_symmetry.space_group_name_H-M   'P 1'
#
loop_
_entity.id
_entity.type
_entity.pdbx_description
1 polymer ?
#
loop_
_entity_poly.entity_id
_entity_poly.type
_entity_poly.pdbx_seq_one_letter_code
_entity_poly.pdbx_strand_id
1 'polypeptide(L)'
;QFFISYCYFAQNACAFLSTINRFTAICLPLQSPKLWSTWKWPIIIVVHLISFAIPLATRWPAVVSYLYDADLNKYIQKRASTTSVLIAMISYGSVVLFICAVANGFALYRLLKFKAVTRTSKRVSKMM
;
A
#
# COMPACT_ATOMS: atom_id res chain seq x y z
N GLN A 1 6.52 -2.98 -19.61
CA GLN A 1 5.42 -2.24 -18.96
C GLN A 1 4.82 -2.97 -17.75
N PHE A 2 4.65 -4.30 -17.76
CA PHE A 2 4.18 -5.06 -16.59
C PHE A 2 5.00 -4.73 -15.32
N PHE A 3 6.33 -4.78 -15.44
CA PHE A 3 7.25 -4.46 -14.35
C PHE A 3 7.02 -3.07 -13.74
N ILE A 4 6.80 -2.05 -14.57
CA ILE A 4 6.55 -0.67 -14.10
C ILE A 4 5.27 -0.61 -13.27
N SER A 5 4.18 -1.24 -13.74
CA SER A 5 2.93 -1.32 -12.97
C SER A 5 3.14 -2.11 -11.67
N TYR A 6 3.85 -3.24 -11.71
CA TYR A 6 4.15 -4.02 -10.52
C TYR A 6 4.93 -3.21 -9.48
N CYS A 7 5.97 -2.47 -9.88
CA CYS A 7 6.73 -1.60 -8.99
C CYS A 7 5.85 -0.54 -8.31
N TYR A 8 4.86 0.01 -9.03
CA TYR A 8 3.90 0.94 -8.44
C TYR A 8 3.04 0.28 -7.34
N PHE A 9 2.49 -0.91 -7.59
CA PHE A 9 1.73 -1.63 -6.58
C PHE A 9 2.62 -2.03 -5.38
N ALA A 10 3.85 -2.49 -5.65
CA ALA A 10 4.81 -2.86 -4.62
C ALA A 10 5.22 -1.67 -3.72
N GLN A 11 5.41 -0.46 -4.28
CA GLN A 11 5.69 0.75 -3.51
C GLN A 11 4.54 1.09 -2.55
N ASN A 12 3.30 1.03 -3.03
CA ASN A 12 2.11 1.26 -2.21
C ASN A 12 1.96 0.18 -1.12
N ALA A 13 2.23 -1.09 -1.44
CA ALA A 13 2.27 -2.18 -0.46
C ALA A 13 3.31 -1.94 0.64
N CYS A 14 4.51 -1.47 0.30
CA CYS A 14 5.55 -1.13 1.28
C CYS A 14 5.10 0.02 2.19
N ALA A 15 4.48 1.07 1.63
CA ALA A 15 3.94 2.18 2.40
C ALA A 15 2.83 1.72 3.37
N PHE A 16 1.96 0.81 2.91
CA PHE A 16 0.93 0.17 3.72
C PHE A 16 1.53 -0.63 4.88
N LEU A 17 2.46 -1.54 4.61
CA LEU A 17 3.14 -2.36 5.62
C LEU A 17 3.85 -1.50 6.67
N SER A 18 4.56 -0.46 6.23
CA SER A 18 5.22 0.50 7.13
C SER A 18 4.21 1.22 8.04
N THR A 19 3.07 1.61 7.49
CA THR A 19 1.99 2.25 8.26
C THR A 19 1.40 1.30 9.30
N ILE A 20 1.12 0.04 8.93
CA ILE A 20 0.60 -0.96 9.87
C ILE A 20 1.62 -1.26 10.98
N ASN A 21 2.90 -1.39 10.65
CA ASN A 21 3.96 -1.60 11.65
C ASN A 21 4.01 -0.45 12.68
N ARG A 22 3.97 0.80 12.21
CA ARG A 22 3.91 1.96 13.10
C ARG A 22 2.61 2.01 13.91
N PHE A 23 1.49 1.71 13.28
CA PHE A 23 0.18 1.68 13.92
C PHE A 23 0.15 0.67 15.08
N THR A 24 0.61 -0.57 14.85
CA THR A 24 0.63 -1.60 15.89
C THR A 24 1.61 -1.24 17.01
N ALA A 25 2.76 -0.64 16.69
CA ALA A 25 3.72 -0.22 17.70
C ALA A 25 3.14 0.84 18.65
N ILE A 26 2.34 1.77 18.13
CA ILE A 26 1.73 2.86 18.91
C ILE A 26 0.47 2.40 19.63
N CYS A 27 -0.40 1.67 18.95
CA CYS A 27 -1.73 1.33 19.47
C CYS A 27 -1.74 0.05 20.31
N LEU A 28 -0.84 -0.90 20.01
CA LEU A 28 -0.76 -2.24 20.61
C LEU A 28 0.69 -2.57 21.06
N PRO A 29 1.32 -1.75 21.91
CA PRO A 29 2.75 -1.86 22.22
C PRO A 29 3.15 -3.20 22.85
N LEU A 30 2.25 -3.85 23.60
CA LEU A 30 2.51 -5.14 24.24
C LEU A 30 2.46 -6.30 23.24
N GLN A 31 1.56 -6.24 22.25
CA GLN A 31 1.35 -7.29 21.27
C GLN A 31 2.24 -7.14 20.04
N SER A 32 2.67 -5.91 19.72
CA SER A 32 3.46 -5.60 18.51
C SER A 32 4.71 -6.47 18.38
N PRO A 33 5.57 -6.66 19.41
CA PRO A 33 6.78 -7.47 19.26
C PRO A 33 6.49 -8.93 18.89
N LYS A 34 5.47 -9.54 19.51
CA LYS A 34 5.06 -10.93 19.24
C LYS A 34 4.42 -11.06 17.86
N LEU A 35 3.60 -10.08 17.46
CA LEU A 35 2.98 -10.05 16.14
C LEU A 35 4.05 -10.05 15.04
N TRP A 36 5.02 -9.14 15.11
CA TRP A 36 6.04 -9.00 14.07
C TRP A 36 7.14 -10.07 14.14
N SER A 37 7.38 -10.71 15.28
CA SER A 37 8.31 -11.84 15.33
C SER A 37 7.72 -13.10 14.66
N THR A 38 6.43 -13.37 14.86
CA THR A 38 5.76 -14.57 14.33
C THR A 38 5.18 -14.36 12.93
N TRP A 39 4.53 -13.23 12.67
CA TRP A 39 3.68 -13.03 11.48
C TRP A 39 4.24 -12.08 10.42
N LYS A 40 5.48 -11.54 10.59
CA LYS A 40 6.05 -10.59 9.61
C LYS A 40 6.04 -11.14 8.17
N TRP A 41 6.56 -12.35 7.98
CA TRP A 41 6.74 -12.93 6.65
C TRP A 41 5.41 -13.28 5.98
N PRO A 42 4.46 -13.97 6.66
CA PRO A 42 3.13 -14.18 6.12
C PRO A 42 2.44 -12.89 5.68
N ILE A 43 2.47 -11.83 6.51
CA ILE A 43 1.82 -10.55 6.18
C ILE A 43 2.46 -9.91 4.94
N ILE A 44 3.80 -9.86 4.88
CA ILE A 44 4.53 -9.31 3.74
C ILE A 44 4.21 -10.09 2.45
N ILE A 45 4.24 -11.42 2.52
CA ILE A 45 3.96 -12.29 1.38
C ILE A 45 2.53 -12.07 0.86
N VAL A 46 1.53 -12.06 1.74
CA VAL A 46 0.12 -11.86 1.33
C VAL A 46 -0.07 -10.51 0.65
N VAL A 47 0.46 -9.43 1.23
CA VAL A 47 0.32 -8.09 0.64
C VAL A 47 0.99 -8.01 -0.74
N HIS A 48 2.18 -8.58 -0.90
CA HIS A 48 2.86 -8.60 -2.20
C HIS A 48 2.19 -9.53 -3.21
N LEU A 49 1.62 -10.67 -2.79
CA LEU A 49 0.86 -11.54 -3.67
C LEU A 49 -0.39 -10.84 -4.23
N ILE A 50 -1.12 -10.09 -3.40
CA ILE A 50 -2.24 -9.25 -3.86
C ILE A 50 -1.74 -8.21 -4.86
N SER A 51 -0.64 -7.53 -4.53
CA SER A 51 -0.02 -6.50 -5.37
C SER A 51 0.50 -7.04 -6.71
N PHE A 52 0.87 -8.32 -6.77
CA PHE A 52 1.29 -9.02 -7.98
C PHE A 52 0.09 -9.53 -8.79
N ALA A 53 -0.96 -10.02 -8.12
CA ALA A 53 -2.16 -10.56 -8.76
C ALA A 53 -2.92 -9.50 -9.58
N ILE A 54 -2.98 -8.25 -9.10
CA ILE A 54 -3.67 -7.16 -9.81
C ILE A 54 -3.06 -6.85 -11.20
N PRO A 55 -1.76 -6.55 -11.34
CA PRO A 55 -1.16 -6.32 -12.66
C PRO A 55 -1.20 -7.56 -13.54
N LEU A 56 -1.21 -8.77 -12.96
CA LEU A 56 -1.39 -10.01 -13.70
C LEU A 56 -2.81 -10.10 -14.29
N ALA A 57 -3.84 -9.93 -13.45
CA ALA A 57 -5.24 -9.99 -13.86
C ALA A 57 -5.65 -8.88 -14.83
N THR A 58 -5.09 -7.68 -14.70
CA THR A 58 -5.44 -6.52 -15.55
C THR A 58 -4.72 -6.51 -16.89
N ARG A 59 -3.63 -7.29 -17.03
CA ARG A 59 -2.83 -7.33 -18.27
C ARG A 59 -2.85 -8.68 -18.95
N TRP A 60 -3.38 -9.72 -18.31
CA TRP A 60 -3.53 -11.03 -18.93
C TRP A 60 -4.92 -11.17 -19.56
N PRO A 61 -5.02 -11.60 -20.83
CA PRO A 61 -3.93 -11.89 -21.76
C PRO A 61 -3.32 -10.60 -22.36
N ALA A 62 -2.00 -10.61 -22.55
CA ALA A 62 -1.30 -9.50 -23.19
C ALA A 62 -1.47 -9.57 -24.72
N VAL A 63 -2.65 -9.21 -25.22
CA VAL A 63 -2.94 -9.25 -26.65
C VAL A 63 -2.23 -8.08 -27.35
N VAL A 64 -1.28 -8.45 -28.21
CA VAL A 64 -0.59 -7.54 -29.12
C VAL A 64 -1.00 -7.96 -30.53
N SER A 65 -1.70 -7.09 -31.25
CA SER A 65 -2.01 -7.31 -32.66
C SER A 65 -1.09 -6.45 -33.53
N TYR A 66 -0.69 -7.01 -34.67
CA TYR A 66 0.00 -6.28 -35.72
C TYR A 66 -1.01 -6.05 -36.84
N LEU A 67 -1.28 -4.79 -37.15
CA LEU A 67 -2.15 -4.39 -38.24
C LEU A 67 -1.27 -3.83 -39.35
N TYR A 68 -1.40 -4.35 -40.56
CA TYR A 68 -0.72 -3.78 -41.71
C TYR A 68 -1.44 -2.50 -42.15
N ASP A 69 -0.68 -1.42 -42.25
CA ASP A 69 -1.16 -0.12 -42.72
C ASP A 69 -0.68 0.07 -44.17
N ALA A 70 -1.64 0.11 -45.10
CA ALA A 70 -1.37 0.22 -46.53
C ALA A 70 -0.87 1.61 -46.94
N ASP A 71 -1.27 2.67 -46.21
CA ASP A 71 -0.87 4.04 -46.50
C ASP A 71 0.59 4.27 -46.10
N LEU A 72 1.02 3.65 -45.00
CA LEU A 72 2.38 3.75 -44.48
C LEU A 72 3.28 2.59 -44.92
N ASN A 73 2.74 1.62 -45.66
CA ASN A 73 3.40 0.40 -46.12
C ASN A 73 4.20 -0.31 -45.00
N LYS A 74 3.63 -0.39 -43.79
CA LYS A 74 4.30 -0.97 -42.61
C LYS A 74 3.32 -1.62 -41.64
N TYR A 75 3.81 -2.55 -40.83
CA TYR A 75 3.05 -3.13 -39.73
C TYR A 75 3.06 -2.18 -38.51
N ILE A 76 1.87 -1.81 -38.04
CA ILE A 76 1.66 -1.04 -36.82
C ILE A 76 1.27 -1.99 -35.71
N GLN A 77 1.99 -1.90 -34.59
CA GLN A 77 1.66 -2.63 -33.38
C GLN A 77 0.48 -1.93 -32.66
N LYS A 78 -0.69 -2.57 -32.64
CA LYS A 78 -1.84 -2.12 -31.86
C LYS A 78 -1.89 -2.90 -30.54
N ARG A 79 -1.66 -2.18 -29.44
CA ARG A 79 -1.76 -2.75 -28.09
C ARG A 79 -3.18 -2.50 -27.54
N ALA A 80 -3.70 -3.46 -26.77
CA ALA A 80 -4.94 -3.28 -26.03
C ALA A 80 -4.89 -2.05 -25.12
N SER A 81 -6.05 -1.44 -24.88
CA SER A 81 -6.17 -0.21 -24.08
C SER A 81 -5.53 -0.37 -22.70
N THR A 82 -4.78 0.65 -22.27
CA THR A 82 -4.15 0.70 -20.94
C THR A 82 -5.10 1.23 -19.86
N THR A 83 -6.31 1.64 -20.22
CA THR A 83 -7.29 2.25 -19.30
C THR A 83 -7.59 1.35 -18.10
N SER A 84 -7.79 0.04 -18.31
CA SER A 84 -8.08 -0.90 -17.21
C SER A 84 -6.95 -0.97 -16.18
N VAL A 85 -5.70 -0.90 -16.63
CA VAL A 85 -4.52 -0.89 -15.74
C VAL A 85 -4.46 0.42 -14.96
N LEU A 86 -4.73 1.56 -15.62
CA LEU A 86 -4.74 2.86 -14.97
C LEU A 86 -5.82 2.95 -13.89
N ILE A 87 -7.03 2.48 -14.19
CA ILE A 87 -8.13 2.41 -13.22
C ILE A 87 -7.71 1.56 -12.01
N ALA A 88 -7.11 0.39 -12.24
CA ALA A 88 -6.65 -0.48 -11.16
C ALA A 88 -5.54 0.15 -10.30
N MET A 89 -4.61 0.89 -10.91
CA MET A 89 -3.56 1.62 -10.19
C MET A 89 -4.17 2.71 -9.28
N ILE A 90 -5.11 3.50 -9.81
CA ILE A 90 -5.80 4.54 -9.06
C ILE A 90 -6.61 3.92 -7.92
N SER A 91 -7.43 2.91 -8.20
CA SER A 91 -8.29 2.29 -7.18
C SER A 91 -7.48 1.67 -6.04
N TYR A 92 -6.40 0.94 -6.36
CA TYR A 92 -5.53 0.35 -5.36
C TYR A 92 -4.84 1.43 -4.51
N GLY A 93 -4.27 2.45 -5.17
CA GLY A 93 -3.62 3.56 -4.49
C GLY A 93 -4.57 4.32 -3.56
N SER A 94 -5.79 4.60 -4.01
CA SER A 94 -6.82 5.28 -3.21
C SER A 94 -7.23 4.47 -1.97
N VAL A 95 -7.40 3.15 -2.10
CA VAL A 95 -7.74 2.28 -0.96
C VAL A 95 -6.59 2.24 0.05
N VAL A 96 -5.36 2.04 -0.42
CA VAL A 96 -4.16 2.06 0.45
C VAL A 96 -4.02 3.41 1.15
N LEU A 97 -4.17 4.51 0.42
CA LEU A 97 -4.11 5.87 0.98
C LEU A 97 -5.16 6.07 2.07
N PHE A 98 -6.41 5.66 1.82
CA PHE A 98 -7.50 5.79 2.78
C PHE A 98 -7.20 5.03 4.07
N ILE A 99 -6.81 3.76 3.97
CA ILE A 99 -6.48 2.94 5.16
C ILE A 99 -5.30 3.54 5.92
N CYS A 100 -4.25 3.96 5.20
CA CYS A 100 -3.08 4.59 5.82
C CYS A 100 -3.44 5.91 6.50
N ALA A 101 -4.31 6.73 5.92
CA ALA A 101 -4.76 7.99 6.51
C ALA A 101 -5.53 7.75 7.81
N VAL A 102 -6.47 6.80 7.82
CA VAL A 102 -7.24 6.43 9.03
C VAL A 102 -6.31 5.89 10.12
N ALA A 103 -5.42 4.96 9.78
CA ALA A 103 -4.47 4.38 10.74
C ALA A 103 -3.54 5.44 11.35
N ASN A 104 -2.97 6.33 10.52
CA ASN A 104 -2.12 7.41 11.00
C ASN A 104 -2.90 8.44 11.84
N GLY A 105 -4.14 8.77 11.46
CA GLY A 105 -5.01 9.65 12.23
C GLY A 105 -5.31 9.10 13.63
N PHE A 106 -5.63 7.81 13.71
CA PHE A 106 -5.88 7.14 15.00
C PHE A 106 -4.61 7.03 15.85
N ALA A 107 -3.48 6.67 15.24
CA ALA A 107 -2.19 6.61 15.94
C ALA A 107 -1.80 8.00 16.51
N LEU A 108 -1.99 9.07 15.72
CA LEU A 108 -1.76 10.44 16.16
C LEU A 108 -2.68 10.81 17.33
N TYR A 109 -3.97 10.52 17.23
CA TYR A 109 -4.93 10.76 18.32
C TYR A 109 -4.50 10.06 19.63
N ARG A 110 -4.08 8.79 19.55
CA ARG A 110 -3.57 8.04 20.72
C ARG A 110 -2.32 8.70 21.30
N LEU A 111 -1.36 9.08 20.46
CA LEU A 111 -0.12 9.75 20.91
C LEU A 111 -0.41 11.07 21.62
N LEU A 112 -1.33 11.89 21.09
CA LEU A 112 -1.73 13.15 21.71
C LEU A 112 -2.39 12.91 23.08
N LYS A 113 -3.26 11.91 23.17
CA LYS A 113 -3.90 11.51 24.45
C LYS A 113 -2.85 11.06 25.48
N PHE A 114 -1.89 10.21 25.09
CA PHE A 114 -0.81 9.79 25.98
C PHE A 114 0.04 10.98 26.46
N LYS A 115 0.40 11.89 25.56
CA LYS A 115 1.18 13.09 25.92
C LYS A 115 0.46 13.98 26.93
N ALA A 116 -0.86 14.12 26.82
CA ALA A 116 -1.67 14.87 27.78
C ALA A 116 -1.62 14.24 29.19
N VAL A 117 -1.82 12.92 29.28
CA VAL A 117 -1.75 12.18 30.56
C VAL A 117 -0.37 12.30 31.23
N THR A 118 0.71 12.10 30.47
CA THR A 118 2.07 12.19 31.00
C THR A 118 2.42 13.59 31.51
N ARG A 119 1.90 14.65 30.86
CA ARG A 119 2.10 16.04 31.33
C ARG A 119 1.39 16.31 32.66
N THR A 120 0.18 15.80 32.84
CA THR A 120 -0.56 15.94 34.10
C THR A 120 0.14 15.24 35.25
N SER A 121 0.62 14.01 35.03
CA SER A 121 1.38 13.25 36.04
C SER A 121 2.67 13.97 36.48
N LYS A 122 3.44 14.53 35.54
CA LYS A 122 4.65 15.30 35.86
C LYS A 122 4.37 16.60 36.64
N ARG A 123 3.20 17.23 36.47
CA ARG A 123 2.82 18.41 37.25
C ARG A 123 2.49 18.05 38.69
N VAL A 124 1.73 16.96 38.90
CA VAL A 124 1.37 16.50 40.26
C VAL A 124 2.60 16.10 41.07
N SER A 125 3.55 15.39 40.45
CA SER A 125 4.81 15.00 41.11
C SER A 125 5.73 16.18 41.51
N LYS A 126 5.50 17.40 40.99
CA LYS A 126 6.27 18.60 41.37
C LYS A 126 5.59 19.44 42.45
N MET A 127 4.34 19.13 42.78
CA MET A 127 3.56 19.82 43.81
C MET A 127 3.57 19.08 45.16
N MET A 128 4.07 17.84 45.16
CA MET A 128 4.44 17.06 46.35
C MET A 128 5.92 17.25 46.63
#